data_AF-A0AAD3TIH4-F1
#
_entry.id   AF-A0AAD3TIH4-F1
#
_cell.length_a   1.000
_cell.length_b   1.000
_cell.length_c   1.000
_cell.angle_alpha   90.00
_cell.angle_beta   90.00
_cell.angle_gamma   90.00
#
_symmetry.space_group_name_H-M   'P 1'
#
loop_
_entity.id
_entity.type
_entity.pdbx_description
1 polymer ?
#
loop_
_entity_poly.entity_id
_entity_poly.type
_entity_poly.pdbx_seq_one_letter_code
_entity_poly.pdbx_strand_id
1 'polypeptide(L)'
;MENHHSPPSPPPSPRTYKLTASSVSFTKCTTATVTSITSSFLFKPCSQAPPTYILRDVSLTAYPSQILAVVGPSGAGKSTLLDILAARTSPTTGTLLLNSSPINPSSIRRLSAYVPQHDACLPLLTVSETFAFVARLLLPDSSSVPAVISSLLTELRLTHLSNTMLGQGLSGGERRRVSIGLSLLHDPGVLILDEPTSGLDSASAFNVMQTIKSIAESRHRTVVLSVHQPSFKILSCVDKIVLLSRGAVVHHGTLASLQAYLSSGGFSVPPQLNALEYAMEILSQLQEFKTTIAPPSPNRSSTANFTEEGKTVIGYKSSRTKQLLLTNALEAIVVGLVLGTIYINIGYDKQGIQKRLGLFAFTLTFLLSSTTETLPIFIDERLILLRETSSGVYRLSSYLIANTLVFLPYLLAIAILYSLSVYFLVGLCASWPAFVYFVLVIWMVVLMANSFVLFLSSLAPNYIAGTSLVTVLLGGFFLFSGYFISKDSMPKYWVFMHFFSMYKYALDALLINEYSCLASRCVWYEESRSCMATGADVLRKRGLREAERWSNVYALAGFFVFYRLLCLIVLIRRVSRLKK
;
A
#
# COMPACT_ATOMS: atom_id res chain seq x y z
N MET A 1 -14.29 38.13 55.00
CA MET A 1 -14.33 37.69 53.59
C MET A 1 -13.78 36.28 53.55
N GLU A 2 -14.64 35.27 53.44
CA GLU A 2 -14.21 33.89 53.17
C GLU A 2 -14.43 33.59 51.69
N ASN A 3 -13.40 33.08 51.02
CA ASN A 3 -13.48 32.72 49.61
C ASN A 3 -13.95 31.26 49.49
N HIS A 4 -15.20 31.06 49.08
CA HIS A 4 -15.66 29.74 48.65
C HIS A 4 -14.95 29.31 47.35
N HIS A 5 -13.92 28.48 47.47
CA HIS A 5 -13.46 27.68 46.33
C HIS A 5 -14.46 26.56 46.04
N SER A 6 -15.08 26.62 44.87
CA SER A 6 -15.85 25.50 44.31
C SER A 6 -14.92 24.28 44.11
N PRO A 7 -15.36 23.05 44.45
CA PRO A 7 -14.55 21.86 44.25
C PRO A 7 -14.25 21.61 42.77
N PRO A 8 -13.12 20.99 42.42
CA PRO A 8 -12.78 20.67 41.04
C PRO A 8 -13.79 19.69 40.43
N SER A 9 -14.10 19.88 39.15
CA SER A 9 -14.97 18.97 38.40
C SER A 9 -14.40 17.53 38.42
N PRO A 10 -15.24 16.49 38.62
CA PRO A 10 -14.77 15.11 38.64
C PRO A 10 -14.13 14.72 37.29
N PRO A 11 -13.12 13.84 37.30
CA PRO A 11 -12.50 13.37 36.06
C PRO A 11 -13.53 12.67 35.15
N PRO A 12 -13.43 12.80 33.82
CA PRO A 12 -14.40 12.22 32.91
C PRO A 12 -14.44 10.70 33.03
N SER A 13 -15.64 10.14 33.19
CA SER A 13 -15.86 8.71 33.36
C SER A 13 -15.24 7.88 32.22
N PRO A 14 -14.55 6.76 32.51
CA PRO A 14 -13.85 5.97 31.49
C PRO A 14 -14.81 5.44 30.42
N ARG A 15 -14.49 5.72 29.15
CA ARG A 15 -15.30 5.30 27.99
C ARG A 15 -15.17 3.79 27.77
N THR A 16 -16.18 3.05 28.24
CA THR A 16 -16.29 1.60 28.14
C THR A 16 -17.22 1.18 26.99
N TYR A 17 -16.95 0.02 26.37
CA TYR A 17 -17.59 -0.38 25.11
C TYR A 17 -17.93 -1.87 25.05
N LYS A 18 -19.11 -2.27 25.53
CA LYS A 18 -19.65 -3.63 25.36
C LYS A 18 -19.95 -3.88 23.87
N LEU A 19 -19.28 -4.86 23.28
CA LEU A 19 -19.51 -5.29 21.89
C LEU A 19 -20.35 -6.57 21.88
N THR A 20 -21.47 -6.56 21.17
CA THR A 20 -22.40 -7.71 21.07
C THR A 20 -22.64 -8.03 19.61
N ALA A 21 -22.62 -9.31 19.25
CA ALA A 21 -23.04 -9.80 17.94
C ALA A 21 -24.24 -10.72 18.13
N SER A 22 -25.25 -10.58 17.26
CA SER A 22 -26.49 -11.35 17.29
C SER A 22 -26.76 -11.97 15.92
N SER A 23 -26.94 -13.29 15.90
CA SER A 23 -27.29 -14.10 14.71
C SER A 23 -26.47 -13.84 13.45
N VAL A 24 -25.17 -13.56 13.62
CA VAL A 24 -24.27 -13.21 12.52
C VAL A 24 -24.03 -14.41 11.62
N SER A 25 -24.49 -14.34 10.37
CA SER A 25 -24.16 -15.32 9.34
C SER A 25 -23.43 -14.66 8.17
N PHE A 26 -22.50 -15.37 7.57
CA PHE A 26 -21.70 -14.88 6.45
C PHE A 26 -21.55 -15.96 5.38
N THR A 27 -21.91 -15.58 4.15
CA THR A 27 -21.92 -16.44 2.97
C THR A 27 -20.94 -15.91 1.95
N LYS A 28 -19.95 -16.71 1.55
CA LYS A 28 -19.12 -16.37 0.40
C LYS A 28 -19.90 -16.66 -0.88
N CYS A 29 -20.13 -15.64 -1.69
CA CYS A 29 -20.75 -15.82 -3.00
C CYS A 29 -19.72 -16.48 -3.94
N THR A 30 -19.95 -17.75 -4.26
CA THR A 30 -19.07 -18.52 -5.15
C THR A 30 -19.40 -18.19 -6.60
N THR A 31 -19.07 -16.98 -7.03
CA THR A 31 -18.96 -16.66 -8.46
C THR A 31 -17.88 -17.53 -9.05
N ALA A 32 -18.26 -18.56 -9.81
CA ALA A 32 -17.32 -19.34 -10.59
C ALA A 32 -16.57 -18.40 -11.53
N THR A 33 -15.26 -18.24 -11.32
CA THR A 33 -14.42 -17.34 -12.12
C THR A 33 -14.17 -17.96 -13.49
N VAL A 34 -15.17 -17.86 -14.37
CA VAL A 34 -14.99 -18.12 -15.80
C VAL A 34 -14.02 -17.04 -16.30
N THR A 35 -12.78 -17.43 -16.54
CA THR A 35 -11.75 -16.59 -17.17
C THR A 35 -12.05 -16.45 -18.67
N SER A 36 -13.18 -15.81 -18.99
CA SER A 36 -13.65 -15.54 -20.34
C SER A 36 -12.87 -14.38 -20.97
N ILE A 37 -11.63 -14.69 -21.37
CA ILE A 37 -10.98 -13.99 -22.48
C ILE A 37 -11.26 -14.84 -23.73
N THR A 38 -11.73 -14.20 -24.81
CA THR A 38 -12.23 -14.77 -26.09
C THR A 38 -13.67 -15.30 -26.12
N SER A 39 -14.21 -15.28 -27.35
CA SER A 39 -15.54 -15.71 -27.83
C SER A 39 -16.80 -15.27 -27.06
N SER A 40 -17.57 -14.39 -27.70
CA SER A 40 -19.03 -14.32 -27.62
C SER A 40 -19.71 -15.60 -28.18
N PHE A 41 -21.04 -15.65 -28.04
CA PHE A 41 -22.00 -16.71 -28.46
C PHE A 41 -22.36 -17.80 -27.44
N LEU A 42 -23.62 -18.22 -27.54
CA LEU A 42 -24.34 -19.26 -26.78
C LEU A 42 -24.48 -19.04 -25.25
N PHE A 43 -25.64 -18.50 -24.88
CA PHE A 43 -26.13 -18.47 -23.50
C PHE A 43 -26.34 -19.89 -22.96
N LYS A 44 -25.69 -20.22 -21.83
CA LYS A 44 -26.26 -21.12 -20.82
C LYS A 44 -26.59 -20.30 -19.57
N PRO A 45 -27.78 -20.43 -18.96
CA PRO A 45 -28.04 -19.82 -17.67
C PRO A 45 -27.10 -20.43 -16.63
N CYS A 46 -26.34 -19.59 -15.94
CA CYS A 46 -25.40 -20.03 -14.92
C CYS A 46 -26.18 -20.50 -13.68
N SER A 47 -26.18 -21.81 -13.41
CA SER A 47 -26.75 -22.38 -12.20
C SER A 47 -25.97 -21.87 -10.99
N GLN A 48 -26.60 -21.05 -10.15
CA GLN A 48 -25.97 -20.53 -8.94
C GLN A 48 -25.70 -21.70 -7.98
N ALA A 49 -24.43 -22.02 -7.76
CA ALA A 49 -24.04 -22.96 -6.72
C ALA A 49 -24.51 -22.42 -5.35
N PRO A 50 -25.02 -23.28 -4.45
CA PRO A 50 -25.58 -22.82 -3.18
C PRO A 50 -24.52 -22.04 -2.36
N PRO A 51 -24.89 -20.93 -1.72
CA PRO A 51 -23.93 -20.02 -1.10
C PRO A 51 -23.15 -20.71 0.04
N THR A 52 -21.83 -20.65 -0.02
CA THR A 52 -20.97 -21.34 0.96
C THR A 52 -20.95 -20.54 2.27
N TYR A 53 -21.70 -21.00 3.26
CA TYR A 53 -21.74 -20.43 4.61
C TYR A 53 -20.40 -20.65 5.34
N ILE A 54 -19.68 -19.56 5.62
CA ILE A 54 -18.47 -19.53 6.44
C ILE A 54 -18.82 -19.30 7.91
N LEU A 55 -19.87 -18.52 8.20
CA LEU A 55 -20.42 -18.33 9.55
C LEU A 55 -21.94 -18.58 9.53
N ARG A 56 -22.45 -19.18 10.61
CA ARG A 56 -23.85 -19.60 10.78
C ARG A 56 -24.32 -19.20 12.18
N ASP A 57 -25.29 -18.28 12.24
CA ASP A 57 -26.00 -17.85 13.45
C ASP A 57 -25.09 -17.52 14.66
N VAL A 58 -23.96 -16.86 14.40
CA VAL A 58 -22.95 -16.57 15.43
C VAL A 58 -23.44 -15.43 16.32
N SER A 59 -23.68 -15.74 17.59
CA SER A 59 -23.97 -14.78 18.65
C SER A 59 -22.86 -14.81 19.70
N LEU A 60 -22.40 -13.63 20.14
CA LEU A 60 -21.39 -13.49 21.20
C LEU A 60 -21.46 -12.14 21.91
N THR A 61 -20.73 -11.99 23.01
CA THR A 61 -20.61 -10.72 23.74
C THR A 61 -19.23 -10.57 24.37
N ALA A 62 -18.57 -9.45 24.07
CA ALA A 62 -17.34 -8.98 24.70
C ALA A 62 -17.65 -7.79 25.63
N TYR A 63 -16.91 -7.70 26.73
CA TYR A 63 -17.15 -6.75 27.82
C TYR A 63 -15.91 -5.86 28.04
N PRO A 64 -16.07 -4.63 28.56
CA PRO A 64 -14.94 -3.77 28.91
C PRO A 64 -14.07 -4.41 30.00
N SER A 65 -12.76 -4.15 29.95
CA SER A 65 -11.75 -4.77 30.81
C SER A 65 -11.70 -6.30 30.76
N GLN A 66 -12.17 -6.93 29.67
CA GLN A 66 -12.12 -8.37 29.48
C GLN A 66 -11.52 -8.75 28.11
N ILE A 67 -10.76 -9.85 28.10
CA ILE A 67 -10.31 -10.55 26.90
C ILE A 67 -11.30 -11.64 26.53
N LEU A 68 -11.89 -11.53 25.33
CA LEU A 68 -12.67 -12.58 24.68
C LEU A 68 -11.81 -13.30 23.63
N ALA A 69 -11.45 -14.56 23.87
CA ALA A 69 -10.71 -15.38 22.90
C ALA A 69 -11.67 -16.19 22.01
N VAL A 70 -11.60 -15.98 20.70
CA VAL A 70 -12.23 -16.81 19.67
C VAL A 70 -11.29 -17.96 19.35
N VAL A 71 -11.64 -19.17 19.79
CA VAL A 71 -10.80 -20.37 19.67
C VAL A 71 -11.46 -21.39 18.76
N GLY A 72 -10.64 -22.16 18.03
CA GLY A 72 -11.11 -23.20 17.13
C GLY A 72 -10.11 -23.52 16.03
N PRO A 73 -10.32 -24.63 15.31
CA PRO A 73 -9.39 -25.13 14.31
C PRO A 73 -9.21 -24.19 13.12
N SER A 74 -8.19 -24.47 12.32
CA SER A 74 -7.99 -23.85 11.03
C SER A 74 -9.22 -24.02 10.14
N GLY A 75 -9.63 -22.96 9.43
CA GLY A 75 -10.85 -22.94 8.62
C GLY A 75 -12.18 -22.76 9.39
N ALA A 76 -12.20 -22.71 10.73
CA ALA A 76 -13.44 -22.60 11.50
C ALA A 76 -14.23 -21.28 11.33
N GLY A 77 -13.65 -20.26 10.69
CA GLY A 77 -14.24 -18.93 10.48
C GLY A 77 -13.69 -17.80 11.36
N LYS A 78 -12.66 -18.06 12.18
CA LYS A 78 -12.11 -17.12 13.19
C LYS A 78 -11.84 -15.71 12.64
N SER A 79 -10.93 -15.57 11.67
CA SER A 79 -10.56 -14.28 11.08
C SER A 79 -11.74 -13.58 10.41
N THR A 80 -12.62 -14.33 9.74
CA THR A 80 -13.85 -13.79 9.12
C THR A 80 -14.80 -13.19 10.16
N LEU A 81 -14.91 -13.81 11.34
CA LEU A 81 -15.67 -13.26 12.46
C LEU A 81 -15.02 -11.98 12.99
N LEU A 82 -13.69 -11.93 13.13
CA LEU A 82 -12.99 -10.72 13.55
C LEU A 82 -13.09 -9.57 12.51
N ASP A 83 -12.99 -9.86 11.22
CA ASP A 83 -13.21 -8.88 10.13
C ASP A 83 -14.64 -8.30 10.17
N ILE A 84 -15.64 -9.09 10.55
CA ILE A 84 -17.02 -8.63 10.73
C ILE A 84 -17.16 -7.79 12.00
N LEU A 85 -16.59 -8.22 13.13
CA LEU A 85 -16.60 -7.44 14.38
C LEU A 85 -15.90 -6.08 14.25
N ALA A 86 -14.85 -6.00 13.43
CA ALA A 86 -14.16 -4.76 13.07
C ALA A 86 -14.90 -3.93 11.99
N ALA A 87 -16.06 -4.41 11.51
CA ALA A 87 -16.80 -3.93 10.35
C ALA A 87 -15.91 -3.68 9.12
N ARG A 88 -14.86 -4.49 8.93
CA ARG A 88 -14.06 -4.55 7.70
C ARG A 88 -14.89 -5.20 6.58
N THR A 89 -15.62 -6.26 6.93
CA THR A 89 -16.57 -6.99 6.08
C THR A 89 -18.00 -6.86 6.65
N SER A 90 -19.02 -6.76 5.79
CA SER A 90 -20.42 -6.73 6.21
C SER A 90 -21.01 -8.15 6.32
N PRO A 91 -21.77 -8.48 7.40
CA PRO A 91 -22.42 -9.78 7.51
C PRO A 91 -23.60 -9.92 6.53
N THR A 92 -23.93 -11.15 6.14
CA THR A 92 -25.10 -11.45 5.29
C THR A 92 -26.38 -11.19 6.07
N THR A 93 -26.47 -11.76 7.28
CA THR A 93 -27.58 -11.58 8.24
C THR A 93 -27.03 -11.40 9.67
N GLY A 94 -27.90 -11.00 10.60
CA GLY A 94 -27.54 -10.67 11.98
C GLY A 94 -27.19 -9.20 12.18
N THR A 95 -27.05 -8.77 13.44
CA THR A 95 -26.71 -7.38 13.78
C THR A 95 -25.56 -7.29 14.79
N LEU A 96 -24.80 -6.20 14.69
CA LEU A 96 -23.72 -5.85 15.61
C LEU A 96 -24.16 -4.64 16.44
N LEU A 97 -23.98 -4.74 17.76
CA LEU A 97 -24.37 -3.73 18.74
C LEU A 97 -23.17 -3.27 19.57
N LEU A 98 -23.05 -1.97 19.80
CA LEU A 98 -22.06 -1.34 20.68
C LEU A 98 -22.81 -0.58 21.79
N ASN A 99 -22.59 -0.94 23.05
CA ASN A 99 -23.35 -0.42 24.19
C ASN A 99 -24.89 -0.48 23.93
N SER A 100 -25.36 -1.62 23.43
CA SER A 100 -26.76 -1.88 23.02
C SER A 100 -27.30 -1.04 21.84
N SER A 101 -26.51 -0.16 21.22
CA SER A 101 -26.88 0.60 20.03
C SER A 101 -26.38 -0.06 18.73
N PRO A 102 -27.11 0.01 17.60
CA PRO A 102 -26.68 -0.60 16.34
C PRO A 102 -25.41 0.06 15.78
N ILE A 103 -24.44 -0.78 15.39
CA ILE A 103 -23.14 -0.32 14.88
C ILE A 103 -23.27 0.26 13.47
N ASN A 104 -22.93 1.55 13.33
CA ASN A 104 -22.56 2.12 12.05
C ASN A 104 -21.10 1.72 11.72
N PRO A 105 -20.83 1.07 10.57
CA PRO A 105 -19.48 0.67 10.14
C PRO A 105 -18.44 1.80 10.12
N SER A 106 -18.83 3.07 9.87
CA SER A 106 -17.88 4.19 9.94
C SER A 106 -17.46 4.52 11.37
N SER A 107 -18.40 4.44 12.32
CA SER A 107 -18.15 4.76 13.73
C SER A 107 -17.27 3.72 14.40
N ILE A 108 -17.53 2.42 14.19
CA ILE A 108 -16.69 1.38 14.80
C ILE A 108 -15.27 1.34 14.21
N ARG A 109 -15.07 1.67 12.92
CA ARG A 109 -13.73 1.82 12.34
C ARG A 109 -12.91 2.97 12.96
N ARG A 110 -13.55 3.93 13.63
CA ARG A 110 -12.88 4.98 14.44
C ARG A 110 -12.73 4.60 15.91
N LEU A 111 -13.69 3.85 16.46
CA LEU A 111 -13.73 3.45 17.88
C LEU A 111 -12.98 2.15 18.18
N SER A 112 -12.58 1.40 17.16
CA SER A 112 -11.85 0.14 17.29
C SER A 112 -10.50 0.16 16.59
N ALA A 113 -9.69 -0.85 16.86
CA ALA A 113 -8.42 -1.12 16.20
C ALA A 113 -8.34 -2.59 15.78
N TYR A 114 -7.77 -2.85 14.60
CA TYR A 114 -7.60 -4.20 14.05
C TYR A 114 -6.12 -4.53 13.82
N VAL A 115 -5.59 -5.47 14.59
CA VAL A 115 -4.22 -5.99 14.47
C VAL A 115 -4.28 -7.32 13.69
N PRO A 116 -3.93 -7.36 12.38
CA PRO A 116 -3.93 -8.59 11.59
C PRO A 116 -2.80 -9.54 11.99
N GLN A 117 -2.88 -10.80 11.55
CA GLN A 117 -1.90 -11.86 11.84
C GLN A 117 -0.45 -11.50 11.48
N HIS A 118 -0.20 -10.90 10.32
CA HIS A 118 1.14 -10.48 9.91
C HIS A 118 1.43 -9.03 10.31
N ASP A 119 2.57 -8.78 10.95
CA ASP A 119 3.05 -7.43 11.23
C ASP A 119 3.70 -6.83 9.97
N ALA A 120 3.25 -5.65 9.55
CA ALA A 120 3.80 -4.93 8.40
C ALA A 120 4.15 -3.50 8.85
N CYS A 121 5.45 -3.18 8.81
CA CYS A 121 6.05 -1.96 9.32
C CYS A 121 7.05 -1.41 8.30
N LEU A 122 7.31 -0.09 8.33
CA LEU A 122 8.33 0.54 7.46
C LEU A 122 9.74 0.18 7.97
N PRO A 123 10.56 -0.59 7.22
CA PRO A 123 11.77 -1.20 7.78
C PRO A 123 12.93 -0.21 8.02
N LEU A 124 12.90 0.95 7.36
CA LEU A 124 13.95 1.99 7.41
C LEU A 124 13.77 3.02 8.55
N LEU A 125 12.71 2.88 9.34
CA LEU A 125 12.42 3.74 10.49
C LEU A 125 12.75 3.03 11.79
N THR A 126 13.09 3.81 12.82
CA THR A 126 13.15 3.30 14.19
C THR A 126 11.74 3.11 14.76
N VAL A 127 11.65 2.42 15.90
CA VAL A 127 10.41 2.33 16.68
C VAL A 127 9.90 3.74 16.99
N SER A 128 10.69 4.60 17.64
CA SER A 128 10.29 5.96 18.02
C SER A 128 9.84 6.81 16.84
N GLU A 129 10.56 6.76 15.71
CA GLU A 129 10.19 7.49 14.48
C GLU A 129 8.86 7.02 13.89
N THR A 130 8.58 5.71 13.96
CA THR A 130 7.34 5.14 13.41
C THR A 130 6.15 5.50 14.28
N PHE A 131 6.29 5.41 15.60
CA PHE A 131 5.27 5.92 16.53
C PHE A 131 5.07 7.44 16.36
N ALA A 132 6.15 8.22 16.18
CA ALA A 132 6.06 9.66 15.93
C ALA A 132 5.41 10.01 14.58
N PHE A 133 5.66 9.25 13.52
CA PHE A 133 5.02 9.42 12.22
C PHE A 133 3.51 9.17 12.32
N VAL A 134 3.11 8.03 12.90
CA VAL A 134 1.70 7.66 13.03
C VAL A 134 0.96 8.57 14.03
N ALA A 135 1.59 8.95 15.14
CA ALA A 135 1.01 9.89 16.11
C ALA A 135 0.73 11.27 15.48
N ARG A 136 1.64 11.81 14.65
CA ARG A 136 1.44 13.09 13.92
C ARG A 136 0.35 13.05 12.84
N LEU A 137 -0.10 11.85 12.45
CA LEU A 137 -1.21 11.65 11.51
C LEU A 137 -2.56 11.49 12.22
N LEU A 138 -2.56 10.99 13.46
CA LEU A 138 -3.77 10.66 14.22
C LEU A 138 -4.13 11.69 15.30
N LEU A 139 -3.14 12.37 15.89
CA LEU A 139 -3.34 13.36 16.96
C LEU A 139 -3.36 14.79 16.38
N PRO A 140 -4.35 15.62 16.73
CA PRO A 140 -4.43 17.00 16.23
C PRO A 140 -3.40 17.94 16.88
N ASP A 141 -3.05 17.69 18.13
CA ASP A 141 -2.02 18.45 18.86
C ASP A 141 -0.66 17.75 18.77
N SER A 142 0.22 18.32 17.94
CA SER A 142 1.60 17.85 17.77
C SER A 142 2.51 18.03 18.99
N SER A 143 2.13 18.86 19.98
CA SER A 143 2.93 19.07 21.19
C SER A 143 2.82 17.90 22.18
N SER A 144 1.64 17.25 22.24
CA SER A 144 1.38 16.06 23.06
C SER A 144 2.18 14.82 22.63
N VAL A 145 2.60 14.75 21.35
CA VAL A 145 3.14 13.55 20.70
C VAL A 145 4.29 12.87 21.47
N PRO A 146 5.34 13.57 21.97
CA PRO A 146 6.45 12.91 22.66
C PRO A 146 6.02 12.23 23.97
N ALA A 147 5.08 12.83 24.71
CA ALA A 147 4.58 12.31 25.98
C ALA A 147 3.67 11.09 25.78
N VAL A 148 2.82 11.09 24.74
CA VAL A 148 2.02 9.93 24.35
C VAL A 148 2.92 8.74 23.98
N ILE A 149 4.00 9.00 23.23
CA ILE A 149 4.94 7.95 22.81
C ILE A 149 5.73 7.37 24.00
N SER A 150 6.27 8.21 24.89
CA SER A 150 7.06 7.71 26.03
C SER A 150 6.21 6.90 27.02
N SER A 151 4.97 7.34 27.28
CA SER A 151 3.98 6.58 28.06
C SER A 151 3.68 5.22 27.42
N LEU A 152 3.34 5.22 26.13
CA LEU A 152 2.84 4.04 25.43
C LEU A 152 3.96 3.01 25.11
N LEU A 153 5.20 3.46 24.85
CA LEU A 153 6.37 2.55 24.78
C LEU A 153 6.70 1.92 26.13
N THR A 154 6.41 2.60 27.24
CA THR A 154 6.60 2.07 28.59
C THR A 154 5.55 1.01 28.93
N GLU A 155 4.27 1.27 28.63
CA GLU A 155 3.17 0.29 28.77
C GLU A 155 3.43 -1.00 27.97
N LEU A 156 4.02 -0.88 26.76
CA LEU A 156 4.38 -2.02 25.90
C LEU A 156 5.69 -2.72 26.29
N ARG A 157 6.43 -2.22 27.29
CA ARG A 157 7.79 -2.67 27.65
C ARG A 157 8.77 -2.64 26.45
N LEU A 158 8.77 -1.52 25.71
CA LEU A 158 9.55 -1.28 24.49
C LEU A 158 10.51 -0.06 24.59
N THR A 159 10.56 0.64 25.72
CA THR A 159 11.35 1.89 25.88
C THR A 159 12.83 1.74 25.50
N HIS A 160 13.44 0.58 25.81
CA HIS A 160 14.82 0.25 25.46
C HIS A 160 15.08 0.01 23.96
N LEU A 161 14.03 -0.18 23.16
CA LEU A 161 14.08 -0.40 21.70
C LEU A 161 13.64 0.84 20.91
N SER A 162 13.42 1.98 21.58
CA SER A 162 12.96 3.23 20.96
C SER A 162 13.80 3.66 19.75
N ASN A 163 15.11 3.47 19.80
CA ASN A 163 16.06 3.82 18.73
C ASN A 163 16.42 2.65 17.79
N THR A 164 15.86 1.45 18.01
CA THR A 164 16.11 0.26 17.19
C THR A 164 15.33 0.34 15.88
N MET A 165 15.93 -0.10 14.77
CA MET A 165 15.30 -0.14 13.44
C MET A 165 14.24 -1.24 13.35
N LEU A 166 13.17 -1.01 12.59
CA LEU A 166 12.11 -2.01 12.42
C LEU A 166 12.48 -3.16 11.48
N GLY A 167 13.38 -2.91 10.51
CA GLY A 167 13.87 -3.93 9.58
C GLY A 167 14.91 -4.88 10.18
N GLN A 168 15.60 -4.50 11.26
CA GLN A 168 16.75 -5.22 11.82
C GLN A 168 16.80 -5.06 13.35
N GLY A 169 16.90 -6.16 14.09
CA GLY A 169 17.14 -6.13 15.54
C GLY A 169 15.91 -6.21 16.46
N LEU A 170 14.72 -6.54 15.94
CA LEU A 170 13.53 -6.84 16.75
C LEU A 170 13.12 -8.30 16.64
N SER A 171 12.95 -8.97 17.79
CA SER A 171 12.33 -10.30 17.87
C SER A 171 10.87 -10.30 17.39
N GLY A 172 10.31 -11.48 17.14
CA GLY A 172 8.88 -11.62 16.81
C GLY A 172 7.97 -11.01 17.88
N GLY A 173 8.24 -11.29 19.16
CA GLY A 173 7.42 -10.79 20.27
C GLY A 173 7.47 -9.27 20.44
N GLU A 174 8.61 -8.63 20.18
CA GLU A 174 8.74 -7.16 20.21
C GLU A 174 8.06 -6.51 19.00
N ARG A 175 8.25 -7.07 17.81
CA ARG A 175 7.58 -6.62 16.58
C ARG A 175 6.05 -6.68 16.71
N ARG A 176 5.55 -7.71 17.40
CA ARG A 176 4.13 -7.86 17.73
C ARG A 176 3.64 -6.78 18.68
N ARG A 177 4.38 -6.50 19.76
CA ARG A 177 4.07 -5.38 20.68
C ARG A 177 4.14 -4.02 19.97
N VAL A 178 5.05 -3.83 19.01
CA VAL A 178 5.08 -2.63 18.16
C VAL A 178 3.80 -2.51 17.31
N SER A 179 3.36 -3.57 16.60
CA SER A 179 2.17 -3.50 15.75
C SER A 179 0.87 -3.28 16.55
N ILE A 180 0.80 -3.86 17.75
CA ILE A 180 -0.25 -3.56 18.74
C ILE A 180 -0.17 -2.07 19.14
N GLY A 181 1.02 -1.58 19.47
CA GLY A 181 1.24 -0.21 19.91
C GLY A 181 0.88 0.87 18.88
N LEU A 182 1.24 0.70 17.61
CA LEU A 182 0.80 1.58 16.53
C LEU A 182 -0.74 1.68 16.50
N SER A 183 -1.40 0.56 16.77
CA SER A 183 -2.86 0.43 16.76
C SER A 183 -3.55 0.99 18.01
N LEU A 184 -2.78 1.46 19.01
CA LEU A 184 -3.28 2.13 20.22
C LEU A 184 -3.14 3.66 20.17
N LEU A 185 -2.49 4.22 19.14
CA LEU A 185 -2.20 5.66 19.05
C LEU A 185 -3.44 6.55 18.85
N HIS A 186 -4.55 6.02 18.30
CA HIS A 186 -5.85 6.69 18.25
C HIS A 186 -6.75 6.37 19.46
N ASP A 187 -6.20 5.74 20.50
CA ASP A 187 -6.87 5.34 21.75
C ASP A 187 -8.21 4.58 21.55
N PRO A 188 -8.18 3.43 20.85
CA PRO A 188 -9.38 2.64 20.53
C PRO A 188 -10.09 2.13 21.78
N GLY A 189 -11.41 2.22 21.79
CA GLY A 189 -12.28 1.65 22.82
C GLY A 189 -12.40 0.11 22.75
N VAL A 190 -12.21 -0.46 21.56
CA VAL A 190 -12.27 -1.90 21.29
C VAL A 190 -11.03 -2.34 20.51
N LEU A 191 -10.27 -3.31 21.02
CA LEU A 191 -9.08 -3.85 20.35
C LEU A 191 -9.36 -5.25 19.81
N ILE A 192 -9.14 -5.46 18.52
CA ILE A 192 -9.38 -6.72 17.82
C ILE A 192 -8.04 -7.25 17.27
N LEU A 193 -7.62 -8.45 17.66
CA LEU A 193 -6.34 -9.04 17.23
C LEU A 193 -6.52 -10.40 16.58
N ASP A 194 -6.07 -10.55 15.33
CA ASP A 194 -6.06 -11.85 14.65
C ASP A 194 -4.73 -12.57 14.94
N GLU A 195 -4.83 -13.70 15.63
CA GLU A 195 -3.77 -14.56 16.16
C GLU A 195 -2.54 -13.82 16.73
N PRO A 196 -2.68 -13.05 17.84
CA PRO A 196 -1.58 -12.28 18.42
C PRO A 196 -0.35 -13.11 18.81
N THR A 197 -0.52 -14.41 19.10
CA THR A 197 0.56 -15.32 19.54
C THR A 197 1.12 -16.23 18.44
N SER A 198 0.64 -16.11 17.19
CA SER A 198 1.06 -17.00 16.09
C SER A 198 2.51 -16.73 15.65
N GLY A 199 3.29 -17.78 15.42
CA GLY A 199 4.71 -17.67 15.04
C GLY A 199 5.65 -17.20 16.16
N LEU A 200 5.21 -17.19 17.42
CA LEU A 200 6.01 -16.83 18.58
C LEU A 200 6.38 -18.05 19.43
N ASP A 201 7.51 -17.99 20.13
CA ASP A 201 7.83 -18.93 21.20
C ASP A 201 6.92 -18.74 22.42
N SER A 202 6.86 -19.75 23.29
CA SER A 202 5.98 -19.79 24.47
C SER A 202 6.21 -18.66 25.48
N ALA A 203 7.42 -18.08 25.57
CA ALA A 203 7.71 -16.97 26.48
C ALA A 203 7.33 -15.63 25.84
N SER A 204 7.69 -15.39 24.57
CA SER A 204 7.25 -14.22 23.81
C SER A 204 5.73 -14.13 23.70
N ALA A 205 5.06 -15.25 23.42
CA ALA A 205 3.60 -15.33 23.35
C ALA A 205 2.94 -14.94 24.68
N PHE A 206 3.45 -15.44 25.80
CA PHE A 206 2.96 -15.08 27.14
C PHE A 206 3.21 -13.61 27.46
N ASN A 207 4.39 -13.06 27.14
CA ASN A 207 4.70 -11.65 27.34
C ASN A 207 3.79 -10.71 26.51
N VAL A 208 3.45 -11.09 25.27
CA VAL A 208 2.46 -10.39 24.44
C VAL A 208 1.07 -10.44 25.10
N MET A 209 0.63 -11.60 25.58
CA MET A 209 -0.66 -11.75 26.26
C MET A 209 -0.75 -10.97 27.58
N GLN A 210 0.32 -10.95 28.39
CA GLN A 210 0.41 -10.10 29.58
C GLN A 210 0.26 -8.61 29.23
N THR A 211 0.92 -8.17 28.15
CA THR A 211 0.81 -6.78 27.68
C THR A 211 -0.63 -6.45 27.27
N ILE A 212 -1.29 -7.33 26.52
CA ILE A 212 -2.70 -7.16 26.10
C ILE A 212 -3.64 -7.14 27.32
N LYS A 213 -3.44 -8.01 28.32
CA LYS A 213 -4.23 -8.05 29.56
C LYS A 213 -4.06 -6.76 30.38
N SER A 214 -2.82 -6.30 30.51
CA SER A 214 -2.51 -5.00 31.12
C SER A 214 -3.24 -3.84 30.42
N ILE A 215 -3.29 -3.81 29.08
CA ILE A 215 -3.98 -2.77 28.31
C ILE A 215 -5.52 -2.83 28.46
N ALA A 216 -6.09 -4.03 28.54
CA ALA A 216 -7.53 -4.21 28.78
C ALA A 216 -7.94 -3.60 30.13
N GLU A 217 -7.12 -3.82 31.16
CA GLU A 217 -7.36 -3.39 32.53
C GLU A 217 -7.01 -1.90 32.72
N SER A 218 -5.82 -1.45 32.34
CA SER A 218 -5.32 -0.07 32.51
C SER A 218 -6.17 1.00 31.82
N ARG A 219 -6.64 0.70 30.59
CA ARG A 219 -7.37 1.64 29.73
C ARG A 219 -8.86 1.30 29.61
N HIS A 220 -9.36 0.34 30.39
CA HIS A 220 -10.74 -0.16 30.34
C HIS A 220 -11.23 -0.59 28.94
N ARG A 221 -10.37 -1.26 28.16
CA ARG A 221 -10.67 -1.66 26.78
C ARG A 221 -11.34 -3.02 26.70
N THR A 222 -12.22 -3.16 25.71
CA THR A 222 -12.80 -4.44 25.33
C THR A 222 -11.86 -5.10 24.33
N VAL A 223 -11.34 -6.29 24.65
CA VAL A 223 -10.40 -7.00 23.78
C VAL A 223 -11.06 -8.24 23.20
N VAL A 224 -10.96 -8.41 21.88
CA VAL A 224 -11.34 -9.65 21.20
C VAL A 224 -10.13 -10.15 20.42
N LEU A 225 -9.76 -11.41 20.57
CA LEU A 225 -8.63 -11.99 19.85
C LEU A 225 -8.91 -13.41 19.37
N SER A 226 -8.31 -13.84 18.27
CA SER A 226 -8.36 -15.25 17.83
C SER A 226 -7.13 -16.02 18.33
N VAL A 227 -7.30 -17.30 18.67
CA VAL A 227 -6.17 -18.22 18.92
C VAL A 227 -6.47 -19.58 18.31
N HIS A 228 -5.47 -20.27 17.75
CA HIS A 228 -5.64 -21.65 17.28
C HIS A 228 -5.66 -22.62 18.46
N GLN A 229 -4.53 -22.75 19.17
CA GLN A 229 -4.36 -23.59 20.36
C GLN A 229 -3.63 -22.77 21.44
N PRO A 230 -4.35 -22.18 22.42
CA PRO A 230 -3.73 -21.45 23.52
C PRO A 230 -3.14 -22.40 24.56
N SER A 231 -1.88 -22.20 24.96
CA SER A 231 -1.28 -22.93 26.09
C SER A 231 -1.91 -22.51 27.42
N PHE A 232 -1.73 -23.31 28.47
CA PHE A 232 -2.23 -23.00 29.82
C PHE A 232 -1.83 -21.59 30.32
N LYS A 233 -0.60 -21.14 30.00
CA LYS A 233 -0.13 -19.78 30.33
C LYS A 233 -0.84 -18.67 29.54
N ILE A 234 -1.31 -18.95 28.33
CA ILE A 234 -2.11 -18.01 27.54
C ILE A 234 -3.55 -17.98 28.08
N LEU A 235 -4.09 -19.13 28.49
CA LEU A 235 -5.45 -19.24 29.04
C LEU A 235 -5.64 -18.51 30.37
N SER A 236 -4.63 -18.45 31.24
CA SER A 236 -4.73 -17.67 32.48
C SER A 236 -4.83 -16.15 32.29
N CYS A 237 -4.60 -15.63 31.07
CA CYS A 237 -4.85 -14.24 30.71
C CYS A 237 -6.25 -14.00 30.10
N VAL A 238 -7.03 -15.05 29.79
CA VAL A 238 -8.28 -14.96 29.02
C VAL A 238 -9.50 -15.04 29.95
N ASP A 239 -10.33 -14.00 29.95
CA ASP A 239 -11.53 -13.94 30.81
C ASP A 239 -12.69 -14.78 30.26
N LYS A 240 -12.88 -14.80 28.93
CA LYS A 240 -13.96 -15.53 28.25
C LYS A 240 -13.50 -16.15 26.93
N ILE A 241 -14.12 -17.26 26.55
CA ILE A 241 -13.88 -18.01 25.32
C ILE A 241 -15.14 -18.12 24.46
N VAL A 242 -14.96 -18.11 23.14
CA VAL A 242 -15.94 -18.54 22.13
C VAL A 242 -15.30 -19.70 21.36
N LEU A 243 -15.81 -20.92 21.54
CA LEU A 243 -15.36 -22.09 20.78
C LEU A 243 -16.15 -22.16 19.47
N LEU A 244 -15.47 -21.96 18.35
CA LEU A 244 -16.04 -21.88 17.01
C LEU A 244 -15.64 -23.12 16.18
N SER A 245 -16.60 -23.79 15.55
CA SER A 245 -16.33 -24.92 14.65
C SER A 245 -17.28 -24.92 13.45
N ARG A 246 -16.75 -25.17 12.26
CA ARG A 246 -17.47 -25.15 10.95
C ARG A 246 -18.40 -23.92 10.78
N GLY A 247 -18.00 -22.76 11.31
CA GLY A 247 -18.75 -21.51 11.26
C GLY A 247 -19.82 -21.29 12.33
N ALA A 248 -20.06 -22.25 13.23
CA ALA A 248 -21.05 -22.16 14.30
C ALA A 248 -20.39 -22.11 15.71
N VAL A 249 -21.05 -21.45 16.66
CA VAL A 249 -20.58 -21.39 18.07
C VAL A 249 -20.95 -22.68 18.78
N VAL A 250 -19.94 -23.44 19.21
CA VAL A 250 -20.11 -24.62 20.08
C VAL A 250 -20.37 -24.16 21.51
N HIS A 251 -19.51 -23.29 22.06
CA HIS A 251 -19.63 -22.76 23.42
C HIS A 251 -19.27 -21.28 23.51
N HIS A 252 -19.88 -20.53 24.44
CA HIS A 252 -19.50 -19.16 24.81
C HIS A 252 -19.60 -19.00 26.33
N GLY A 253 -18.49 -18.64 26.99
CA GLY A 253 -18.46 -18.52 28.45
C GLY A 253 -17.05 -18.47 29.04
N THR A 254 -16.89 -18.86 30.30
CA THR A 254 -15.59 -19.06 30.97
C THR A 254 -15.08 -20.49 30.76
N LEU A 255 -13.79 -20.76 31.04
CA LEU A 255 -13.24 -22.13 30.98
C LEU A 255 -13.99 -23.11 31.91
N ALA A 256 -14.37 -22.67 33.11
CA ALA A 256 -15.18 -23.47 34.04
C ALA A 256 -16.58 -23.79 33.48
N SER A 257 -17.22 -22.85 32.77
CA SER A 257 -18.51 -23.12 32.11
C SER A 257 -18.38 -24.12 30.94
N LEU A 258 -17.24 -24.15 30.26
CA LEU A 258 -16.96 -25.17 29.24
C LEU A 258 -16.76 -26.55 29.89
N GLN A 259 -16.04 -26.63 31.01
CA GLN A 259 -15.89 -27.87 31.77
C GLN A 259 -17.25 -28.40 32.24
N ALA A 260 -18.14 -27.54 32.75
CA ALA A 260 -19.50 -27.90 33.11
C ALA A 260 -20.33 -28.38 31.90
N TYR A 261 -20.22 -27.71 30.75
CA TYR A 261 -20.86 -28.14 29.50
C TYR A 261 -20.41 -29.54 29.07
N LEU A 262 -19.10 -29.80 29.08
CA LEU A 262 -18.53 -31.12 28.77
C LEU A 262 -19.07 -32.21 29.71
N SER A 263 -19.05 -31.97 31.03
CA SER A 263 -19.59 -32.92 32.00
C SER A 263 -21.10 -33.15 31.82
N SER A 264 -21.88 -32.13 31.46
CA SER A 264 -23.31 -32.27 31.15
C SER A 264 -23.59 -33.05 29.86
N GLY A 265 -22.64 -33.07 28.93
CA GLY A 265 -22.66 -33.93 27.74
C GLY A 265 -22.12 -35.35 27.98
N GLY A 266 -21.76 -35.71 29.22
CA GLY A 266 -21.18 -37.01 29.57
C GLY A 266 -19.66 -37.13 29.35
N PHE A 267 -18.97 -36.05 28.99
CA PHE A 267 -17.54 -36.06 28.69
C PHE A 267 -16.68 -35.71 29.91
N SER A 268 -15.81 -36.64 30.34
CA SER A 268 -14.83 -36.44 31.41
C SER A 268 -13.50 -35.90 30.87
N VAL A 269 -13.10 -34.70 31.28
CA VAL A 269 -11.80 -34.10 30.90
C VAL A 269 -10.63 -34.91 31.51
N PRO A 270 -9.67 -35.41 30.71
CA PRO A 270 -8.48 -36.09 31.25
C PRO A 270 -7.61 -35.15 32.12
N PRO A 271 -7.00 -35.62 33.22
CA PRO A 271 -6.26 -34.76 34.15
C PRO A 271 -4.97 -34.15 33.56
N GLN A 272 -4.48 -34.65 32.42
CA GLN A 272 -3.35 -34.09 31.68
C GLN A 272 -3.75 -32.95 30.74
N LEU A 273 -5.03 -32.80 30.41
CA LEU A 273 -5.55 -31.83 29.45
C LEU A 273 -6.36 -30.74 30.14
N ASN A 274 -6.36 -29.55 29.54
CA ASN A 274 -7.31 -28.51 29.94
C ASN A 274 -8.64 -28.67 29.19
N ALA A 275 -9.74 -28.19 29.79
CA ALA A 275 -11.09 -28.39 29.25
C ALA A 275 -11.29 -27.84 27.81
N LEU A 276 -10.52 -26.82 27.40
CA LEU A 276 -10.61 -26.28 26.03
C LEU A 276 -9.83 -27.11 25.02
N GLU A 277 -8.68 -27.64 25.41
CA GLU A 277 -7.84 -28.52 24.59
C GLU A 277 -8.55 -29.84 24.31
N TYR A 278 -9.10 -30.49 25.34
CA TYR A 278 -9.95 -31.67 25.17
C TYR A 278 -11.22 -31.36 24.37
N ALA A 279 -11.88 -30.21 24.59
CA ALA A 279 -13.02 -29.80 23.76
C ALA A 279 -12.66 -29.56 22.28
N MET A 280 -11.41 -29.20 21.97
CA MET A 280 -10.92 -29.10 20.59
C MET A 280 -10.68 -30.45 19.93
N GLU A 281 -10.29 -31.48 20.70
CA GLU A 281 -10.16 -32.86 20.21
C GLU A 281 -11.53 -33.46 19.85
N ILE A 282 -12.52 -33.34 20.74
CA ILE A 282 -13.87 -33.92 20.54
C ILE A 282 -14.84 -33.01 19.73
N LEU A 283 -14.32 -32.02 18.99
CA LEU A 283 -15.11 -30.99 18.32
C LEU A 283 -16.15 -31.51 17.30
N SER A 284 -15.97 -32.71 16.77
CA SER A 284 -16.95 -33.38 15.91
C SER A 284 -18.21 -33.78 16.69
N GLN A 285 -18.02 -34.50 17.80
CA GLN A 285 -19.08 -35.03 18.66
C GLN A 285 -19.91 -33.89 19.28
N LEU A 286 -19.25 -32.80 19.69
CA LEU A 286 -19.92 -31.63 20.28
C LEU A 286 -20.83 -30.85 19.30
N GLN A 287 -20.77 -31.11 17.99
CA GLN A 287 -21.67 -30.47 17.01
C GLN A 287 -22.99 -31.24 16.82
N GLU A 288 -22.96 -32.57 16.92
CA GLU A 288 -24.15 -33.43 16.74
C GLU A 288 -25.13 -33.24 17.90
N PHE A 289 -24.63 -32.97 19.11
CA PHE A 289 -25.44 -32.66 20.30
C PHE A 289 -26.26 -31.35 20.19
N LYS A 290 -25.93 -30.43 19.27
CA LYS A 290 -26.43 -29.04 19.30
C LYS A 290 -27.46 -28.70 18.20
N THR A 291 -27.87 -29.64 17.37
CA THR A 291 -28.57 -29.32 16.10
C THR A 291 -30.09 -29.06 16.21
N THR A 292 -30.65 -29.03 17.43
CA THR A 292 -32.10 -29.27 17.65
C THR A 292 -33.01 -28.03 17.77
N ILE A 293 -32.50 -26.78 17.88
CA ILE A 293 -33.34 -25.59 18.19
C ILE A 293 -32.91 -24.30 17.44
N ALA A 294 -33.81 -23.75 16.61
CA ALA A 294 -33.86 -22.40 16.00
C ALA A 294 -35.29 -22.22 15.39
N PRO A 295 -35.93 -21.01 15.24
CA PRO A 295 -35.43 -19.80 14.51
C PRO A 295 -36.03 -18.47 15.12
N PRO A 296 -36.43 -17.37 14.42
CA PRO A 296 -36.08 -16.75 13.11
C PRO A 296 -35.68 -15.23 13.19
N SER A 297 -35.55 -14.55 12.02
CA SER A 297 -35.22 -13.11 11.81
C SER A 297 -36.44 -12.24 11.40
N PRO A 298 -36.40 -10.90 11.13
CA PRO A 298 -35.52 -10.11 10.22
C PRO A 298 -34.90 -8.84 10.93
N ASN A 299 -34.64 -7.61 10.41
CA ASN A 299 -34.82 -6.88 9.13
C ASN A 299 -33.76 -5.72 8.98
N ARG A 300 -33.93 -4.71 8.07
CA ARG A 300 -32.95 -3.61 7.82
C ARG A 300 -33.51 -2.21 7.44
N SER A 301 -32.76 -1.18 7.87
CA SER A 301 -32.74 0.24 7.40
C SER A 301 -31.50 0.93 8.05
N SER A 302 -30.86 2.01 7.56
CA SER A 302 -30.82 2.78 6.29
C SER A 302 -29.48 3.57 6.24
N THR A 303 -29.30 4.63 5.43
CA THR A 303 -28.04 5.40 5.27
C THR A 303 -28.22 6.93 5.19
N ALA A 304 -27.26 7.69 5.73
CA ALA A 304 -27.07 9.13 5.48
C ALA A 304 -25.56 9.51 5.52
N ASN A 305 -25.22 10.73 5.08
CA ASN A 305 -23.88 11.09 4.60
C ASN A 305 -22.94 11.76 5.64
N PHE A 306 -21.68 11.99 5.22
CA PHE A 306 -20.57 12.48 6.04
C PHE A 306 -19.79 13.57 5.26
N THR A 307 -19.23 14.57 5.96
CA THR A 307 -18.36 15.62 5.38
C THR A 307 -16.92 15.53 5.90
N GLU A 308 -15.97 16.08 5.14
CA GLU A 308 -14.54 15.84 5.33
C GLU A 308 -13.82 16.90 6.17
N GLU A 309 -12.66 16.51 6.71
CA GLU A 309 -11.48 17.38 6.71
C GLU A 309 -10.17 16.56 6.65
N GLY A 310 -9.00 17.22 6.59
CA GLY A 310 -7.68 16.58 6.73
C GLY A 310 -6.54 17.18 5.90
N LYS A 311 -5.41 17.53 6.55
CA LYS A 311 -4.15 18.02 5.96
C LYS A 311 -2.95 17.84 6.92
N THR A 312 -2.16 16.75 6.83
CA THR A 312 -0.83 16.62 7.51
C THR A 312 0.01 15.40 7.05
N VAL A 313 0.16 15.13 5.74
CA VAL A 313 0.86 13.90 5.25
C VAL A 313 2.13 14.19 4.42
N ILE A 314 3.01 15.08 4.90
CA ILE A 314 4.30 15.39 4.23
C ILE A 314 5.40 15.55 5.29
N GLY A 315 6.54 14.85 5.11
CA GLY A 315 7.74 15.04 5.94
C GLY A 315 8.70 13.84 6.00
N TYR A 316 8.26 12.72 6.56
CA TYR A 316 9.17 11.77 7.22
C TYR A 316 10.00 10.82 6.34
N LYS A 317 9.77 10.77 5.01
CA LYS A 317 10.35 9.72 4.16
C LYS A 317 11.64 10.10 3.41
N SER A 318 12.02 11.39 3.39
CA SER A 318 13.04 11.88 2.44
C SER A 318 14.51 11.54 2.78
N SER A 319 14.84 11.16 4.03
CA SER A 319 16.23 11.22 4.52
C SER A 319 17.03 9.90 4.46
N ARG A 320 16.37 8.75 4.23
CA ARG A 320 17.01 7.42 4.39
C ARG A 320 17.06 6.51 3.16
N THR A 321 16.47 6.88 2.03
CA THR A 321 16.61 6.12 0.77
C THR A 321 18.00 6.27 0.12
N LYS A 322 19.01 6.76 0.85
CA LYS A 322 20.29 7.26 0.34
C LYS A 322 21.02 6.29 -0.61
N GLN A 323 20.91 4.98 -0.38
CA GLN A 323 21.56 3.98 -1.22
C GLN A 323 21.01 3.96 -2.65
N LEU A 324 19.69 3.87 -2.84
CA LEU A 324 19.06 4.01 -4.16
C LEU A 324 19.39 5.37 -4.77
N LEU A 325 19.26 6.44 -3.97
CA LEU A 325 19.51 7.80 -4.45
C LEU A 325 20.97 8.01 -4.93
N LEU A 326 21.91 7.22 -4.41
CA LEU A 326 23.31 7.16 -4.86
C LEU A 326 23.47 6.28 -6.11
N THR A 327 22.85 5.10 -6.16
CA THR A 327 22.92 4.17 -7.31
C THR A 327 22.48 4.85 -8.61
N ASN A 328 21.26 5.40 -8.65
CA ASN A 328 20.72 6.02 -9.88
C ASN A 328 21.52 7.27 -10.31
N ALA A 329 22.16 7.97 -9.36
CA ALA A 329 23.02 9.11 -9.66
C ALA A 329 24.37 8.66 -10.25
N LEU A 330 24.95 7.57 -9.74
CA LEU A 330 26.18 6.98 -10.24
C LEU A 330 25.96 6.33 -11.62
N GLU A 331 24.85 5.62 -11.80
CA GLU A 331 24.43 5.07 -13.11
C GLU A 331 24.28 6.19 -14.15
N ALA A 332 23.58 7.27 -13.82
CA ALA A 332 23.39 8.40 -14.73
C ALA A 332 24.73 9.07 -15.13
N ILE A 333 25.70 9.15 -14.22
CA ILE A 333 27.04 9.64 -14.52
C ILE A 333 27.79 8.66 -15.43
N VAL A 334 27.79 7.36 -15.12
CA VAL A 334 28.48 6.33 -15.91
C VAL A 334 27.92 6.22 -17.32
N VAL A 335 26.59 6.10 -17.47
CA VAL A 335 25.91 6.06 -18.77
C VAL A 335 26.15 7.35 -19.54
N GLY A 336 26.11 8.51 -18.88
CA GLY A 336 26.35 9.80 -19.52
C GLY A 336 27.79 9.96 -20.03
N LEU A 337 28.79 9.50 -19.28
CA LEU A 337 30.19 9.49 -19.72
C LEU A 337 30.44 8.48 -20.86
N VAL A 338 29.82 7.29 -20.80
CA VAL A 338 29.92 6.29 -21.88
C VAL A 338 29.29 6.81 -23.18
N LEU A 339 28.09 7.40 -23.12
CA LEU A 339 27.48 8.03 -24.30
C LEU A 339 28.29 9.25 -24.78
N GLY A 340 28.74 10.11 -23.86
CA GLY A 340 29.51 11.30 -24.19
C GLY A 340 30.87 11.00 -24.83
N THR A 341 31.50 9.86 -24.50
CA THR A 341 32.75 9.42 -25.14
C THR A 341 32.52 8.69 -26.46
N ILE A 342 31.47 7.86 -26.59
CA ILE A 342 31.09 7.24 -27.88
C ILE A 342 30.72 8.30 -28.94
N TYR A 343 30.07 9.38 -28.51
CA TYR A 343 29.59 10.47 -29.37
C TYR A 343 30.42 11.76 -29.23
N ILE A 344 31.71 11.65 -28.87
CA ILE A 344 32.57 12.81 -28.62
C ILE A 344 32.69 13.73 -29.85
N ASN A 345 32.49 15.04 -29.64
CA ASN A 345 32.59 16.11 -30.65
C ASN A 345 31.92 15.79 -32.01
N ILE A 346 30.59 15.71 -32.05
CA ILE A 346 29.86 15.36 -33.28
C ILE A 346 29.97 16.48 -34.34
N GLY A 347 30.70 16.17 -35.42
CA GLY A 347 30.90 17.04 -36.57
C GLY A 347 29.63 17.51 -37.29
N TYR A 348 29.82 18.47 -38.21
CA TYR A 348 28.78 19.10 -39.02
C TYR A 348 28.72 18.47 -40.41
N ASP A 349 28.47 17.16 -40.42
CA ASP A 349 28.46 16.31 -41.60
C ASP A 349 27.20 15.42 -41.65
N LYS A 350 27.01 14.70 -42.77
CA LYS A 350 25.87 13.81 -43.00
C LYS A 350 25.78 12.67 -41.98
N GLN A 351 26.91 12.11 -41.53
CA GLN A 351 26.95 11.16 -40.42
C GLN A 351 26.67 11.86 -39.09
N GLY A 352 27.19 13.08 -38.88
CA GLY A 352 26.93 13.91 -37.70
C GLY A 352 25.44 14.16 -37.43
N ILE A 353 24.61 14.24 -38.48
CA ILE A 353 23.14 14.30 -38.36
C ILE A 353 22.57 12.97 -37.82
N GLN A 354 23.06 11.83 -38.32
CA GLN A 354 22.63 10.51 -37.85
C GLN A 354 23.15 10.20 -36.44
N LYS A 355 24.36 10.65 -36.10
CA LYS A 355 24.98 10.50 -34.77
C LYS A 355 24.20 11.27 -33.70
N ARG A 356 23.81 12.53 -33.95
CA ARG A 356 22.93 13.32 -33.05
C ARG A 356 21.59 12.62 -32.79
N LEU A 357 20.95 12.10 -33.83
CA LEU A 357 19.72 11.32 -33.70
C LEU A 357 19.93 10.06 -32.83
N GLY A 358 20.96 9.28 -33.11
CA GLY A 358 21.29 8.06 -32.36
C GLY A 358 21.55 8.35 -30.89
N LEU A 359 22.35 9.37 -30.59
CA LEU A 359 22.61 9.83 -29.22
C LEU A 359 21.32 10.13 -28.46
N PHE A 360 20.41 10.93 -29.02
CA PHE A 360 19.15 11.28 -28.34
C PHE A 360 18.24 10.05 -28.18
N ALA A 361 18.17 9.18 -29.18
CA ALA A 361 17.41 7.94 -29.10
C ALA A 361 17.93 7.00 -27.99
N PHE A 362 19.24 6.77 -27.91
CA PHE A 362 19.84 5.93 -26.86
C PHE A 362 19.82 6.58 -25.48
N THR A 363 20.04 7.90 -25.38
CA THR A 363 19.86 8.70 -24.15
C THR A 363 18.50 8.40 -23.50
N LEU A 364 17.42 8.46 -24.28
CA LEU A 364 16.08 8.18 -23.79
C LEU A 364 15.91 6.71 -23.37
N THR A 365 16.53 5.77 -24.09
CA THR A 365 16.45 4.33 -23.77
C THR A 365 17.13 3.98 -22.46
N PHE A 366 18.32 4.50 -22.16
CA PHE A 366 18.94 4.27 -20.86
C PHE A 366 18.17 4.98 -19.73
N LEU A 367 17.77 6.25 -19.91
CA LEU A 367 17.06 7.02 -18.89
C LEU A 367 15.64 6.49 -18.56
N LEU A 368 14.97 5.81 -19.49
CA LEU A 368 13.72 5.10 -19.19
C LEU A 368 13.99 3.76 -18.52
N SER A 369 15.02 3.04 -18.95
CA SER A 369 15.37 1.72 -18.41
C SER A 369 15.80 1.77 -16.94
N SER A 370 16.62 2.75 -16.55
CA SER A 370 17.08 2.94 -15.15
C SER A 370 15.94 3.09 -14.15
N THR A 371 14.83 3.72 -14.53
CA THR A 371 13.67 3.89 -13.64
C THR A 371 13.00 2.56 -13.24
N THR A 372 13.32 1.45 -13.90
CA THR A 372 12.85 0.10 -13.55
C THR A 372 13.25 -0.32 -12.13
N GLU A 373 14.37 0.20 -11.58
CA GLU A 373 14.78 -0.09 -10.19
C GLU A 373 13.76 0.36 -9.14
N THR A 374 12.85 1.29 -9.49
CA THR A 374 11.77 1.73 -8.58
C THR A 374 10.63 0.70 -8.45
N LEU A 375 10.52 -0.26 -9.38
CA LEU A 375 9.44 -1.25 -9.43
C LEU A 375 9.39 -2.21 -8.22
N PRO A 376 10.48 -2.92 -7.82
CA PRO A 376 10.44 -3.82 -6.65
C PRO A 376 10.07 -3.07 -5.37
N ILE A 377 10.69 -1.89 -5.16
CA ILE A 377 10.49 -1.07 -3.96
C ILE A 377 9.01 -0.72 -3.77
N PHE A 378 8.31 -0.31 -4.83
CA PHE A 378 6.88 -0.03 -4.70
C PHE A 378 6.02 -1.29 -4.53
N ILE A 379 6.41 -2.44 -5.10
CA ILE A 379 5.67 -3.70 -4.95
C ILE A 379 5.64 -4.16 -3.48
N ASP A 380 6.74 -3.99 -2.75
CA ASP A 380 6.85 -4.30 -1.33
C ASP A 380 6.10 -3.27 -0.46
N GLU A 381 6.34 -1.97 -0.69
CA GLU A 381 5.65 -0.90 0.04
C GLU A 381 4.12 -0.92 -0.11
N ARG A 382 3.64 -1.35 -1.28
CA ARG A 382 2.21 -1.43 -1.62
C ARG A 382 1.39 -2.24 -0.62
N LEU A 383 1.96 -3.27 0.02
CA LEU A 383 1.25 -4.03 1.05
C LEU A 383 1.01 -3.20 2.32
N ILE A 384 2.01 -2.41 2.73
CA ILE A 384 1.92 -1.48 3.87
C ILE A 384 0.92 -0.35 3.53
N LEU A 385 1.08 0.27 2.35
CA LEU A 385 0.21 1.33 1.84
C LEU A 385 -1.27 0.93 1.82
N LEU A 386 -1.59 -0.26 1.29
CA LEU A 386 -2.96 -0.77 1.22
C LEU A 386 -3.52 -1.06 2.62
N ARG A 387 -2.70 -1.56 3.57
CA ARG A 387 -3.08 -1.77 4.97
C ARG A 387 -3.39 -0.45 5.68
N GLU A 388 -2.47 0.51 5.67
CA GLU A 388 -2.62 1.80 6.37
C GLU A 388 -3.80 2.62 5.80
N THR A 389 -3.98 2.60 4.47
CA THR A 389 -5.17 3.18 3.81
C THR A 389 -6.46 2.43 4.17
N SER A 390 -6.41 1.10 4.42
CA SER A 390 -7.59 0.33 4.85
C SER A 390 -8.02 0.68 6.27
N SER A 391 -7.06 0.91 7.17
CA SER A 391 -7.26 1.37 8.55
C SER A 391 -7.59 2.86 8.67
N GLY A 392 -7.47 3.63 7.58
CA GLY A 392 -7.87 5.04 7.53
C GLY A 392 -6.83 6.04 8.06
N VAL A 393 -5.58 5.63 8.26
CA VAL A 393 -4.51 6.49 8.80
C VAL A 393 -4.23 7.70 7.89
N TYR A 394 -4.32 7.51 6.57
CA TYR A 394 -4.22 8.59 5.58
C TYR A 394 -4.94 8.22 4.28
N ARG A 395 -5.15 9.22 3.41
CA ARG A 395 -5.74 9.01 2.08
C ARG A 395 -4.66 8.66 1.05
N LEU A 396 -5.01 7.72 0.17
CA LEU A 396 -4.17 7.24 -0.93
C LEU A 396 -3.69 8.36 -1.89
N SER A 397 -4.54 9.34 -2.16
CA SER A 397 -4.18 10.54 -2.94
C SER A 397 -3.13 11.39 -2.23
N SER A 398 -3.23 11.54 -0.90
CA SER A 398 -2.28 12.30 -0.10
C SER A 398 -0.90 11.64 -0.09
N TYR A 399 -0.83 10.30 0.04
CA TYR A 399 0.41 9.55 -0.14
C TYR A 399 1.00 9.75 -1.54
N LEU A 400 0.19 9.64 -2.60
CA LEU A 400 0.69 9.75 -3.97
C LEU A 400 1.23 11.15 -4.29
N ILE A 401 0.60 12.20 -3.78
CA ILE A 401 1.07 13.59 -3.90
C ILE A 401 2.37 13.77 -3.12
N ALA A 402 2.42 13.37 -1.83
CA ALA A 402 3.61 13.48 -1.01
C ALA A 402 4.82 12.71 -1.60
N ASN A 403 4.59 11.50 -2.09
CA ASN A 403 5.59 10.69 -2.79
C ASN A 403 6.11 11.39 -4.05
N THR A 404 5.23 12.02 -4.82
CA THR A 404 5.61 12.80 -6.01
C THR A 404 6.49 13.99 -5.64
N LEU A 405 6.11 14.75 -4.60
CA LEU A 405 6.85 15.94 -4.15
C LEU A 405 8.24 15.60 -3.60
N VAL A 406 8.41 14.47 -2.90
CA VAL A 406 9.72 14.03 -2.38
C VAL A 406 10.69 13.66 -3.51
N PHE A 407 10.23 12.99 -4.57
CA PHE A 407 11.09 12.60 -5.69
C PHE A 407 11.39 13.76 -6.66
N LEU A 408 10.52 14.76 -6.77
CA LEU A 408 10.63 15.86 -7.75
C LEU A 408 11.99 16.59 -7.77
N PRO A 409 12.55 17.08 -6.64
CA PRO A 409 13.87 17.75 -6.64
C PRO A 409 15.02 16.75 -6.80
N TYR A 410 14.87 15.50 -6.37
CA TYR A 410 15.90 14.49 -6.53
C TYR A 410 16.10 14.08 -8.00
N LEU A 411 15.00 13.88 -8.75
CA LEU A 411 15.07 13.55 -10.17
C LEU A 411 15.58 14.74 -11.01
N LEU A 412 15.45 15.98 -10.51
CA LEU A 412 16.12 17.14 -11.11
C LEU A 412 17.64 17.06 -10.94
N ALA A 413 18.13 16.63 -9.79
CA ALA A 413 19.56 16.42 -9.56
C ALA A 413 20.14 15.33 -10.48
N ILE A 414 19.45 14.20 -10.69
CA ILE A 414 19.85 13.21 -11.72
C ILE A 414 19.92 13.87 -13.10
N ALA A 415 18.87 14.58 -13.50
CA ALA A 415 18.78 15.18 -14.83
C ALA A 415 19.91 16.19 -15.10
N ILE A 416 20.31 16.97 -14.08
CA ILE A 416 21.47 17.86 -14.14
C ILE A 416 22.77 17.07 -14.28
N LEU A 417 23.01 16.06 -13.42
CA LEU A 417 24.24 15.24 -13.47
C LEU A 417 24.42 14.52 -14.82
N TYR A 418 23.35 13.94 -15.35
CA TYR A 418 23.33 13.32 -16.68
C TYR A 418 23.62 14.34 -17.80
N SER A 419 22.99 15.51 -17.73
CA SER A 419 23.18 16.54 -18.75
C SER A 419 24.59 17.11 -18.73
N LEU A 420 25.19 17.30 -17.54
CA LEU A 420 26.57 17.76 -17.41
C LEU A 420 27.59 16.76 -17.99
N SER A 421 27.38 15.45 -17.81
CA SER A 421 28.31 14.43 -18.31
C SER A 421 28.20 14.19 -19.83
N VAL A 422 27.01 14.28 -20.42
CA VAL A 422 26.83 14.12 -21.88
C VAL A 422 27.12 15.40 -22.67
N TYR A 423 26.45 16.50 -22.31
CA TYR A 423 26.20 17.62 -23.25
C TYR A 423 27.48 18.27 -23.78
N PHE A 424 28.46 18.46 -22.90
CA PHE A 424 29.72 19.12 -23.22
C PHE A 424 30.75 18.20 -23.90
N LEU A 425 30.76 16.89 -23.60
CA LEU A 425 31.63 15.92 -24.30
C LEU A 425 31.21 15.74 -25.75
N VAL A 426 29.90 15.71 -26.01
CA VAL A 426 29.32 15.55 -27.34
C VAL A 426 29.56 16.76 -28.25
N GLY A 427 29.70 17.96 -27.69
CA GLY A 427 29.76 19.21 -28.47
C GLY A 427 28.40 19.63 -29.04
N LEU A 428 27.33 19.45 -28.27
CA LEU A 428 26.01 20.01 -28.58
C LEU A 428 26.03 21.56 -28.54
N CYS A 429 24.95 22.20 -29.01
CA CYS A 429 24.79 23.65 -29.05
C CYS A 429 25.29 24.37 -27.77
N ALA A 430 26.38 25.14 -27.89
CA ALA A 430 27.01 25.85 -26.78
C ALA A 430 26.27 27.14 -26.34
N SER A 431 24.93 27.10 -26.22
CA SER A 431 24.11 28.20 -25.70
C SER A 431 23.41 27.82 -24.40
N TRP A 432 23.43 28.73 -23.43
CA TRP A 432 22.74 28.56 -22.14
C TRP A 432 21.25 28.21 -22.26
N PRO A 433 20.45 28.86 -23.14
CA PRO A 433 19.04 28.51 -23.33
C PRO A 433 18.83 27.09 -23.89
N ALA A 434 19.74 26.59 -24.73
CA ALA A 434 19.67 25.21 -25.23
C ALA A 434 20.04 24.19 -24.15
N PHE A 435 21.06 24.47 -23.32
CA PHE A 435 21.43 23.60 -22.21
C PHE A 435 20.33 23.52 -21.13
N VAL A 436 19.77 24.65 -20.70
CA VAL A 436 18.68 24.67 -19.71
C VAL A 436 17.44 23.93 -20.22
N TYR A 437 17.10 24.08 -21.50
CA TYR A 437 15.99 23.35 -22.11
C TYR A 437 16.30 21.84 -22.25
N PHE A 438 17.55 21.45 -22.54
CA PHE A 438 17.96 20.05 -22.53
C PHE A 438 17.74 19.43 -21.15
N VAL A 439 18.25 20.07 -20.08
CA VAL A 439 18.03 19.64 -18.68
C VAL A 439 16.54 19.51 -18.36
N LEU A 440 15.71 20.48 -18.79
CA LEU A 440 14.25 20.44 -18.62
C LEU A 440 13.62 19.21 -19.29
N VAL A 441 13.99 18.90 -20.54
CA VAL A 441 13.46 17.72 -21.25
C VAL A 441 13.90 16.43 -20.55
N ILE A 442 15.18 16.30 -20.18
CA ILE A 442 15.70 15.12 -19.45
C ILE A 442 14.97 14.94 -18.11
N TRP A 443 14.71 16.02 -17.36
CA TRP A 443 13.96 15.96 -16.10
C TRP A 443 12.51 15.52 -16.29
N MET A 444 11.81 16.07 -17.29
CA MET A 444 10.44 15.69 -17.64
C MET A 444 10.34 14.22 -18.10
N VAL A 445 11.34 13.74 -18.83
CA VAL A 445 11.48 12.33 -19.24
C VAL A 445 11.58 11.40 -18.02
N VAL A 446 12.45 11.71 -17.07
CA VAL A 446 12.65 10.90 -15.86
C VAL A 446 11.44 10.96 -14.91
N LEU A 447 10.78 12.12 -14.78
CA LEU A 447 9.52 12.28 -14.03
C LEU A 447 8.39 11.40 -14.61
N MET A 448 8.23 11.43 -15.93
CA MET A 448 7.26 10.61 -16.66
C MET A 448 7.56 9.11 -16.49
N ALA A 449 8.82 8.70 -16.69
CA ALA A 449 9.25 7.31 -16.61
C ALA A 449 9.04 6.70 -15.21
N ASN A 450 9.47 7.40 -14.14
CA ASN A 450 9.17 7.04 -12.75
C ASN A 450 7.64 6.86 -12.51
N SER A 451 6.83 7.73 -13.11
CA SER A 451 5.37 7.67 -12.96
C SER A 451 4.73 6.51 -13.72
N PHE A 452 5.29 6.13 -14.87
CA PHE A 452 4.90 4.93 -15.63
C PHE A 452 5.27 3.64 -14.89
N VAL A 453 6.49 3.53 -14.36
CA VAL A 453 6.92 2.37 -13.56
C VAL A 453 6.09 2.26 -12.27
N LEU A 454 5.74 3.38 -11.63
CA LEU A 454 4.83 3.43 -10.49
C LEU A 454 3.39 2.96 -10.84
N PHE A 455 2.91 3.27 -12.05
CA PHE A 455 1.64 2.71 -12.55
C PHE A 455 1.75 1.20 -12.77
N LEU A 456 2.79 0.70 -13.44
CA LEU A 456 2.94 -0.73 -13.72
C LEU A 456 3.17 -1.57 -12.46
N SER A 457 3.92 -1.09 -11.48
CA SER A 457 4.08 -1.72 -10.16
C SER A 457 2.78 -1.71 -9.32
N SER A 458 1.89 -0.74 -9.53
CA SER A 458 0.52 -0.79 -8.98
C SER A 458 -0.34 -1.88 -9.63
N LEU A 459 -0.11 -2.18 -10.92
CA LEU A 459 -0.87 -3.16 -11.71
C LEU A 459 -0.36 -4.59 -11.50
N ALA A 460 0.95 -4.81 -11.56
CA ALA A 460 1.58 -6.13 -11.57
C ALA A 460 1.22 -6.98 -10.33
N PRO A 461 1.09 -8.32 -10.45
CA PRO A 461 0.89 -9.18 -9.29
C PRO A 461 2.14 -9.22 -8.40
N ASN A 462 3.30 -9.55 -9.00
CA ASN A 462 4.60 -9.74 -8.36
C ASN A 462 5.72 -9.00 -9.14
N TYR A 463 6.94 -9.03 -8.60
CA TYR A 463 8.13 -8.42 -9.21
C TYR A 463 8.35 -8.89 -10.66
N ILE A 464 8.46 -10.20 -10.88
CA ILE A 464 8.80 -10.80 -12.19
C ILE A 464 7.87 -10.30 -13.30
N ALA A 465 6.55 -10.41 -13.11
CA ALA A 465 5.58 -9.97 -14.11
C ALA A 465 5.60 -8.43 -14.29
N GLY A 466 5.95 -7.67 -13.26
CA GLY A 466 6.12 -6.22 -13.34
C GLY A 466 7.31 -5.82 -14.21
N THR A 467 8.49 -6.41 -13.96
CA THR A 467 9.71 -6.14 -14.74
C THR A 467 9.53 -6.55 -16.20
N SER A 468 8.99 -7.74 -16.48
CA SER A 468 8.71 -8.19 -17.85
C SER A 468 7.76 -7.23 -18.59
N LEU A 469 6.73 -6.72 -17.90
CA LEU A 469 5.77 -5.77 -18.48
C LEU A 469 6.41 -4.39 -18.76
N VAL A 470 7.30 -3.91 -17.88
CA VAL A 470 8.10 -2.70 -18.14
C VAL A 470 8.98 -2.90 -19.39
N THR A 471 9.77 -3.97 -19.46
CA THR A 471 10.70 -4.22 -20.57
C THR A 471 9.99 -4.32 -21.91
N VAL A 472 8.88 -5.07 -21.99
CA VAL A 472 8.11 -5.23 -23.24
C VAL A 472 7.50 -3.89 -23.69
N LEU A 473 6.94 -3.10 -22.78
CA LEU A 473 6.33 -1.82 -23.13
C LEU A 473 7.37 -0.74 -23.49
N LEU A 474 8.49 -0.66 -22.78
CA LEU A 474 9.59 0.25 -23.12
C LEU A 474 10.19 -0.08 -24.50
N GLY A 475 10.49 -1.35 -24.77
CA GLY A 475 10.97 -1.79 -26.08
C GLY A 475 9.98 -1.50 -27.21
N GLY A 476 8.68 -1.72 -26.95
CA GLY A 476 7.60 -1.35 -27.88
C GLY A 476 7.56 0.16 -28.16
N PHE A 477 7.54 1.00 -27.12
CA PHE A 477 7.53 2.45 -27.32
C PHE A 477 8.80 2.98 -27.99
N PHE A 478 9.96 2.34 -27.77
CA PHE A 478 11.20 2.71 -28.45
C PHE A 478 11.16 2.38 -29.95
N LEU A 479 10.55 1.26 -30.35
CA LEU A 479 10.35 0.93 -31.78
C LEU A 479 9.53 2.00 -32.52
N PHE A 480 8.43 2.47 -31.91
CA PHE A 480 7.54 3.49 -32.49
C PHE A 480 7.97 4.94 -32.20
N SER A 481 9.17 5.16 -31.66
CA SER A 481 9.70 6.49 -31.29
C SER A 481 9.87 7.49 -32.44
N GLY A 482 9.99 7.00 -33.69
CA GLY A 482 10.48 7.80 -34.83
C GLY A 482 11.99 7.66 -35.09
N TYR A 483 12.70 6.82 -34.31
CA TYR A 483 14.11 6.47 -34.56
C TYR A 483 14.26 5.39 -35.65
N PHE A 484 13.74 4.18 -35.40
CA PHE A 484 13.85 3.04 -36.33
C PHE A 484 12.90 3.12 -37.52
N ILE A 485 11.65 3.52 -37.26
CA ILE A 485 10.59 3.59 -38.27
C ILE A 485 10.09 5.03 -38.31
N SER A 486 10.16 5.66 -39.48
CA SER A 486 9.62 7.01 -39.68
C SER A 486 8.10 7.01 -39.70
N LYS A 487 7.45 8.07 -39.21
CA LYS A 487 5.99 8.20 -39.17
C LYS A 487 5.34 7.92 -40.53
N ASP A 488 5.94 8.42 -41.61
CA ASP A 488 5.41 8.34 -42.97
C ASP A 488 5.57 6.93 -43.60
N SER A 489 6.46 6.09 -43.04
CA SER A 489 6.60 4.68 -43.41
C SER A 489 5.76 3.73 -42.54
N MET A 490 5.04 4.22 -41.53
CA MET A 490 4.19 3.37 -40.67
C MET A 490 2.88 3.00 -41.37
N PRO A 491 2.45 1.72 -41.36
CA PRO A 491 1.10 1.35 -41.79
C PRO A 491 0.04 2.11 -40.99
N LYS A 492 -1.00 2.62 -41.66
CA LYS A 492 -1.99 3.55 -41.08
C LYS A 492 -2.60 3.08 -39.74
N TYR A 493 -2.75 1.77 -39.55
CA TYR A 493 -3.31 1.16 -38.33
C TYR A 493 -2.32 1.10 -37.15
N TRP A 494 -1.01 1.28 -37.35
CA TRP A 494 -0.01 1.39 -36.27
C TRP A 494 0.32 2.83 -35.87
N VAL A 495 -0.07 3.83 -36.67
CA VAL A 495 0.30 5.24 -36.46
C VAL A 495 -0.12 5.78 -35.08
N PHE A 496 -1.18 5.26 -34.45
CA PHE A 496 -1.58 5.65 -33.09
C PHE A 496 -0.49 5.36 -32.04
N MET A 497 0.30 4.29 -32.22
CA MET A 497 1.32 3.87 -31.26
C MET A 497 2.50 4.86 -31.22
N HIS A 498 2.80 5.52 -32.34
CA HIS A 498 3.76 6.63 -32.40
C HIS A 498 3.33 7.81 -31.53
N PHE A 499 2.02 8.15 -31.52
CA PHE A 499 1.47 9.19 -30.65
C PHE A 499 1.34 8.78 -29.18
N PHE A 500 1.33 7.48 -28.88
CA PHE A 500 1.32 6.95 -27.51
C PHE A 500 2.74 6.69 -26.96
N SER A 501 3.78 6.69 -27.80
CA SER A 501 5.16 6.49 -27.39
C SER A 501 5.69 7.64 -26.53
N MET A 502 6.17 7.29 -25.34
CA MET A 502 6.90 8.19 -24.43
C MET A 502 8.17 8.78 -25.06
N TYR A 503 8.82 8.03 -25.95
CA TYR A 503 10.07 8.43 -26.59
C TYR A 503 9.86 9.53 -27.62
N LYS A 504 8.71 9.51 -28.33
CA LYS A 504 8.42 10.38 -29.47
C LYS A 504 8.56 11.86 -29.12
N TYR A 505 7.80 12.34 -28.14
CA TYR A 505 7.78 13.76 -27.77
C TYR A 505 9.11 14.24 -27.18
N ALA A 506 9.82 13.36 -26.46
CA ALA A 506 11.13 13.66 -25.92
C ALA A 506 12.20 13.74 -27.03
N LEU A 507 12.19 12.81 -27.98
CA LEU A 507 13.11 12.80 -29.13
C LEU A 507 12.88 14.04 -30.00
N ASP A 508 11.63 14.36 -30.32
CA ASP A 508 11.26 15.57 -31.05
C ASP A 508 11.72 16.85 -30.32
N ALA A 509 11.53 16.93 -29.00
CA ALA A 509 11.97 18.07 -28.18
C ALA A 509 13.51 18.24 -28.17
N LEU A 510 14.27 17.15 -28.07
CA LEU A 510 15.75 17.19 -28.11
C LEU A 510 16.26 17.57 -29.51
N LEU A 511 15.65 17.03 -30.56
CA LEU A 511 15.98 17.36 -31.96
C LEU A 511 15.70 18.85 -32.26
N ILE A 512 14.53 19.36 -31.88
CA ILE A 512 14.20 20.79 -32.04
C ILE A 512 15.21 21.67 -31.29
N ASN A 513 15.57 21.32 -30.05
CA ASN A 513 16.51 22.11 -29.25
C ASN A 513 17.89 22.28 -29.90
N GLU A 514 18.47 21.18 -30.40
CA GLU A 514 19.79 21.19 -31.07
C GLU A 514 19.72 21.87 -32.45
N TYR A 515 18.74 21.51 -33.28
CA TYR A 515 18.69 22.00 -34.66
C TYR A 515 18.16 23.44 -34.81
N SER A 516 17.36 23.96 -33.86
CA SER A 516 17.02 25.40 -33.82
C SER A 516 18.24 26.27 -33.56
N CYS A 517 19.17 25.82 -32.72
CA CYS A 517 20.46 26.51 -32.51
C CYS A 517 21.34 26.48 -33.78
N LEU A 518 21.10 25.53 -34.67
CA LEU A 518 21.78 25.36 -35.96
C LEU A 518 20.92 25.85 -37.14
N ALA A 519 19.82 26.56 -36.91
CA ALA A 519 18.83 26.88 -37.95
C ALA A 519 19.41 27.64 -39.15
N SER A 520 20.31 28.60 -38.90
CA SER A 520 21.03 29.37 -39.93
C SER A 520 22.41 28.82 -40.28
N ARG A 521 22.88 27.76 -39.59
CA ARG A 521 24.20 27.16 -39.82
C ARG A 521 24.07 25.98 -40.77
N CYS A 522 24.99 25.86 -41.72
CA CYS A 522 25.07 24.66 -42.55
C CYS A 522 25.52 23.45 -41.70
N VAL A 523 24.78 22.34 -41.79
CA VAL A 523 25.04 21.09 -41.05
C VAL A 523 25.43 19.94 -42.00
N TRP A 524 25.33 20.14 -43.31
CA TRP A 524 25.87 19.22 -44.31
C TRP A 524 26.42 20.02 -45.50
N TYR A 525 27.74 19.96 -45.67
CA TYR A 525 28.45 20.41 -46.86
C TYR A 525 28.70 19.26 -47.83
N GLU A 526 28.74 19.56 -49.12
CA GLU A 526 29.31 18.68 -50.14
C GLU A 526 30.83 18.93 -50.28
N GLU A 527 31.54 18.01 -50.94
CA GLU A 527 32.98 18.14 -51.27
C GLU A 527 33.29 19.44 -52.05
N SER A 528 32.31 19.96 -52.79
CA SER A 528 32.32 21.26 -53.48
C SER A 528 32.29 22.49 -52.55
N ARG A 529 32.24 22.29 -51.21
CA ARG A 529 31.95 23.31 -50.18
C ARG A 529 30.60 24.01 -50.31
N SER A 530 29.71 23.56 -51.21
CA SER A 530 28.32 24.00 -51.25
C SER A 530 27.57 23.53 -49.98
N CYS A 531 26.58 24.31 -49.53
CA CYS A 531 25.74 23.92 -48.41
C CYS A 531 24.51 23.15 -48.92
N MET A 532 24.33 21.92 -48.44
CA MET A 532 23.23 21.04 -48.86
C MET A 532 22.07 20.97 -47.84
N ALA A 533 22.30 21.31 -46.57
CA ALA A 533 21.24 21.42 -45.57
C ALA A 533 21.64 22.30 -44.38
N THR A 534 20.73 23.19 -43.96
CA THR A 534 20.78 23.88 -42.67
C THR A 534 20.09 23.07 -41.56
N GLY A 535 20.21 23.50 -40.29
CA GLY A 535 19.44 22.91 -39.19
C GLY A 535 17.92 23.02 -39.41
N ALA A 536 17.44 24.10 -40.02
CA ALA A 536 16.03 24.29 -40.35
C ALA A 536 15.55 23.28 -41.41
N ASP A 537 16.36 22.96 -42.42
CA ASP A 537 16.03 21.96 -43.44
C ASP A 537 15.97 20.55 -42.85
N VAL A 538 16.85 20.22 -41.90
CA VAL A 538 16.84 18.93 -41.18
C VAL A 538 15.55 18.76 -40.35
N LEU A 539 15.09 19.82 -39.66
CA LEU A 539 13.80 19.81 -38.96
C LEU A 539 12.63 19.68 -39.93
N ARG A 540 12.61 20.49 -40.99
CA ARG A 540 11.55 20.48 -42.02
C ARG A 540 11.43 19.13 -42.71
N LYS A 541 12.55 18.46 -43.01
CA LYS A 541 12.61 17.11 -43.59
C LYS A 541 12.11 16.01 -42.64
N ARG A 542 12.07 16.27 -41.33
CA ARG A 542 11.42 15.41 -40.32
C ARG A 542 9.98 15.81 -40.00
N GLY A 543 9.46 16.86 -40.63
CA GLY A 543 8.14 17.42 -40.32
C GLY A 543 8.05 18.14 -38.98
N LEU A 544 9.18 18.42 -38.32
CA LEU A 544 9.26 19.08 -37.01
C LEU A 544 9.27 20.61 -37.17
N ARG A 545 8.64 21.33 -36.25
CA ARG A 545 8.59 22.80 -36.25
C ARG A 545 9.04 23.38 -34.91
N GLU A 546 9.74 24.52 -34.94
CA GLU A 546 10.22 25.18 -33.72
C GLU A 546 9.09 25.59 -32.75
N ALA A 547 7.92 25.94 -33.30
CA ALA A 547 6.71 26.24 -32.52
C ALA A 547 6.21 25.05 -31.69
N GLU A 548 6.55 23.81 -32.06
CA GLU A 548 6.11 22.58 -31.37
C GLU A 548 6.98 22.28 -30.14
N ARG A 549 8.08 23.03 -29.92
CA ARG A 549 9.02 22.88 -28.79
C ARG A 549 8.29 22.74 -27.45
N TRP A 550 7.48 23.74 -27.07
CA TRP A 550 6.71 23.70 -25.83
C TRP A 550 5.57 22.68 -25.83
N SER A 551 4.95 22.42 -27.01
CA SER A 551 3.90 21.39 -27.13
C SER A 551 4.41 20.00 -26.75
N ASN A 552 5.66 19.67 -27.08
CA ASN A 552 6.27 18.40 -26.70
C ASN A 552 6.54 18.33 -25.17
N VAL A 553 6.95 19.43 -24.54
CA VAL A 553 7.11 19.50 -23.06
C VAL A 553 5.76 19.33 -22.35
N TYR A 554 4.70 19.99 -22.85
CA TYR A 554 3.35 19.82 -22.30
C TYR A 554 2.79 18.40 -22.52
N ALA A 555 3.13 17.73 -23.63
CA ALA A 555 2.78 16.32 -23.83
C ALA A 555 3.44 15.41 -22.79
N LEU A 556 4.74 15.59 -22.51
CA LEU A 556 5.45 14.86 -21.45
C LEU A 556 4.85 15.12 -20.05
N ALA A 557 4.46 16.37 -19.75
CA ALA A 557 3.73 16.72 -18.54
C ALA A 557 2.36 16.01 -18.46
N GLY A 558 1.65 15.94 -19.58
CA GLY A 558 0.38 15.20 -19.71
C GLY A 558 0.54 13.73 -19.39
N PHE A 559 1.55 13.05 -19.97
CA PHE A 559 1.84 11.64 -19.66
C PHE A 559 2.22 11.43 -18.18
N PHE A 560 3.04 12.31 -17.60
CA PHE A 560 3.39 12.28 -16.19
C PHE A 560 2.14 12.30 -15.27
N VAL A 561 1.21 13.25 -15.51
CA VAL A 561 -0.04 13.33 -14.75
C VAL A 561 -0.95 12.13 -15.03
N PHE A 562 -1.07 11.71 -16.29
CA PHE A 562 -1.89 10.58 -16.71
C PHE A 562 -1.49 9.27 -16.01
N TYR A 563 -0.20 8.92 -15.96
CA TYR A 563 0.24 7.72 -15.27
C TYR A 563 0.06 7.80 -13.74
N ARG A 564 0.20 8.99 -13.13
CA ARG A 564 -0.15 9.19 -11.70
C ARG A 564 -1.66 8.96 -11.45
N LEU A 565 -2.53 9.47 -12.32
CA LEU A 565 -3.98 9.26 -12.22
C LEU A 565 -4.37 7.79 -12.44
N LEU A 566 -3.78 7.10 -13.42
CA LEU A 566 -3.99 5.66 -13.62
C LEU A 566 -3.54 4.84 -12.40
N CYS A 567 -2.37 5.14 -11.83
CA CYS A 567 -1.87 4.52 -10.61
C CYS A 567 -2.87 4.70 -9.45
N LEU A 568 -3.37 5.93 -9.23
CA LEU A 568 -4.39 6.21 -8.22
C LEU A 568 -5.66 5.38 -8.44
N ILE A 569 -6.17 5.29 -9.68
CA ILE A 569 -7.37 4.51 -10.02
C ILE A 569 -7.17 3.00 -9.77
N VAL A 570 -6.01 2.45 -10.12
CA VAL A 570 -5.67 1.03 -9.87
C VAL A 570 -5.58 0.75 -8.37
N LEU A 571 -4.92 1.63 -7.60
CA LEU A 571 -4.79 1.48 -6.15
C LEU A 571 -6.14 1.65 -5.43
N ILE A 572 -6.99 2.61 -5.83
CA ILE A 572 -8.37 2.73 -5.31
C ILE A 572 -9.15 1.43 -5.57
N ARG A 573 -9.06 0.87 -6.79
CA ARG A 573 -9.71 -0.40 -7.13
C ARG A 573 -9.17 -1.56 -6.28
N ARG A 574 -7.86 -1.64 -6.01
CA ARG A 574 -7.27 -2.62 -5.08
C ARG A 574 -7.79 -2.45 -3.65
N VAL A 575 -7.83 -1.24 -3.10
CA VAL A 575 -8.42 -0.97 -1.76
C VAL A 575 -9.89 -1.37 -1.71
N SER A 576 -10.67 -1.09 -2.78
CA SER A 576 -12.09 -1.47 -2.84
C SER A 576 -12.32 -2.99 -2.88
N ARG A 577 -11.38 -3.75 -3.46
CA ARG A 577 -11.41 -5.23 -3.49
C ARG A 577 -10.92 -5.86 -2.18
N LEU A 578 -10.13 -5.15 -1.38
CA LEU A 578 -9.72 -5.56 -0.02
C LEU A 578 -10.78 -5.23 1.07
N LYS A 579 -11.91 -4.62 0.68
CA LYS A 579 -13.05 -4.29 1.54
C LYS A 579 -14.33 -5.05 1.11
N LYS A 580 -14.18 -6.16 0.38
CA LYS A 580 -15.23 -7.05 -0.13
C LYS A 580 -14.81 -8.50 0.04
#